data_AF-A0A3N2PJ31-F1
#
_entry.id   AF-A0A3N2PJ31-F1
#
_cell.length_a   1.000
_cell.length_b   1.000
_cell.length_c   1.000
_cell.angle_alpha   90.00
_cell.angle_beta   90.00
_cell.angle_gamma   90.00
#
_symmetry.space_group_name_H-M   'P 1'
#
loop_
_entity.id
_entity.type
_entity.pdbx_description
1 polymer ?
#
loop_
_entity_poly.entity_id
_entity_poly.type
_entity_poly.pdbx_seq_one_letter_code
_entity_poly.pdbx_strand_id
1 'polypeptide(L)'
;MTRKPDEVQALNKRISEIIGVLAEEQEKLDDILRYLESISEADLGKMSRSASSARNRRRKAGTKSIKEEKEEYENKRHHIEAKIGRLWEKINDLQKQKEDLEKKG
;
A
#
# COMPACT_ATOMS: atom_id res chain seq x y z
N MET A 1 -28.42 -4.77 33.05
CA MET A 1 -28.17 -3.88 31.90
C MET A 1 -26.71 -3.43 31.96
N THR A 2 -25.83 -4.08 31.21
CA THR A 2 -24.37 -3.85 31.16
C THR A 2 -23.92 -3.54 29.71
N ARG A 3 -24.73 -2.82 28.93
CA ARG A 3 -24.54 -2.68 27.48
C ARG A 3 -23.32 -1.86 27.07
N LYS A 4 -22.86 -0.94 27.92
CA LYS A 4 -21.74 -0.03 27.60
C LYS A 4 -20.36 -0.70 27.52
N PRO A 5 -19.96 -1.50 28.52
CA PRO A 5 -18.73 -2.29 28.43
C PRO A 5 -18.68 -3.16 27.18
N ASP A 6 -19.81 -3.78 26.83
CA ASP A 6 -19.92 -4.65 25.66
C ASP A 6 -19.78 -3.87 24.33
N GLU A 7 -20.36 -2.66 24.24
CA GLU A 7 -20.24 -1.79 23.07
C GLU A 7 -18.81 -1.26 22.88
N VAL A 8 -18.14 -0.83 23.96
CA VAL A 8 -16.74 -0.39 23.90
C VAL A 8 -15.81 -1.55 23.53
N GLN A 9 -16.07 -2.75 24.06
CA GLN A 9 -15.30 -3.94 23.71
C GLN A 9 -15.48 -4.33 22.24
N ALA A 10 -16.69 -4.22 21.70
CA ALA A 10 -16.96 -4.45 20.29
C ALA A 10 -16.23 -3.44 19.38
N LEU A 11 -16.18 -2.16 19.75
CA LEU A 11 -15.42 -1.16 19.02
C LEU A 11 -13.92 -1.44 19.05
N ASN A 12 -13.36 -1.80 20.21
CA ASN A 12 -11.95 -2.17 20.32
C ASN A 12 -11.61 -3.37 19.42
N LYS A 13 -12.44 -4.41 19.43
CA LYS A 13 -12.26 -5.58 18.56
C LYS A 13 -12.23 -5.16 17.09
N ARG A 14 -13.17 -4.32 16.68
CA ARG A 14 -13.27 -3.85 15.28
C ARG A 14 -12.08 -2.98 14.88
N ILE A 15 -11.57 -2.14 15.79
CA ILE A 15 -10.34 -1.36 15.56
C ILE A 15 -9.16 -2.32 15.38
N SER A 16 -9.00 -3.33 16.24
CA SER A 16 -7.92 -4.31 16.13
C SER A 16 -7.97 -5.10 14.82
N GLU A 17 -9.15 -5.51 14.37
CA GLU A 17 -9.32 -6.18 13.08
C GLU A 17 -8.88 -5.27 11.91
N ILE A 18 -9.25 -3.98 11.94
CA ILE A 18 -8.86 -3.02 10.90
C ILE A 18 -7.35 -2.76 10.93
N ILE A 19 -6.72 -2.71 12.11
CA ILE A 19 -5.27 -2.60 12.26
C ILE A 19 -4.56 -3.81 11.65
N GLY A 20 -5.11 -5.02 11.82
CA GLY A 20 -4.58 -6.21 11.16
C GLY A 20 -4.58 -6.07 9.64
N VAL A 21 -5.71 -5.65 9.06
CA VAL A 21 -5.81 -5.38 7.61
C VAL A 21 -4.86 -4.26 7.19
N LEU A 22 -4.72 -3.21 7.99
CA LEU A 22 -3.80 -2.11 7.72
C LEU A 22 -2.36 -2.60 7.62
N ALA A 23 -1.93 -3.49 8.52
CA ALA A 23 -0.59 -4.07 8.51
C ALA A 23 -0.34 -4.90 7.24
N GLU A 24 -1.33 -5.72 6.82
CA GLU A 24 -1.24 -6.49 5.57
C GLU A 24 -1.13 -5.59 4.34
N GLU A 25 -1.85 -4.47 4.30
CA GLU A 25 -1.76 -3.52 3.19
C GLU A 25 -0.45 -2.73 3.19
N GLN A 26 0.10 -2.44 4.37
CA GLN A 26 1.41 -1.81 4.51
C GLN A 26 2.53 -2.74 4.01
N GLU A 27 2.48 -4.03 4.33
CA GLU A 27 3.43 -5.02 3.83
C GLU A 27 3.41 -5.10 2.29
N LYS A 28 2.22 -5.12 1.68
CA LYS A 28 2.06 -5.07 0.22
C LYS A 28 2.63 -3.79 -0.39
N LEU A 29 2.45 -2.64 0.29
CA LEU A 29 3.01 -1.38 -0.16
C LEU A 29 4.54 -1.42 -0.13
N ASP A 30 5.12 -1.91 0.96
CA ASP A 30 6.57 -2.02 1.13
C ASP A 30 7.19 -2.93 0.05
N ASP A 31 6.54 -4.05 -0.29
CA ASP A 31 6.99 -4.94 -1.37
C ASP A 31 6.96 -4.25 -2.74
N ILE A 32 5.91 -3.47 -3.03
CA ILE A 32 5.83 -2.69 -4.28
C ILE A 32 6.92 -1.62 -4.33
N LEU A 33 7.19 -0.95 -3.21
CA LEU A 33 8.22 0.08 -3.14
C LEU A 33 9.62 -0.52 -3.38
N ARG A 34 9.93 -1.66 -2.74
CA ARG A 34 11.18 -2.41 -2.98
C ARG A 34 11.33 -2.81 -4.44
N TYR A 35 10.24 -3.27 -5.05
CA TYR A 35 10.25 -3.64 -6.46
C TYR A 35 10.50 -2.44 -7.39
N LEU A 36 9.80 -1.32 -7.17
CA LEU A 36 9.99 -0.08 -7.95
C LEU A 36 11.41 0.48 -7.81
N GLU A 37 12.00 0.38 -6.62
CA GLU A 37 13.39 0.76 -6.38
C GLU A 37 14.36 -0.13 -7.19
N SER A 38 14.14 -1.45 -7.19
CA SER A 38 14.96 -2.39 -7.97
C SER A 38 14.90 -2.16 -9.48
N ILE A 39 13.75 -1.75 -10.02
CA ILE A 39 13.62 -1.35 -11.43
C ILE A 39 14.48 -0.11 -11.72
N SER A 40 14.41 0.89 -10.84
CA SER A 40 15.14 2.15 -11.00
C SER A 40 16.65 1.92 -11.07
N GLU A 41 17.19 1.04 -10.22
CA GLU A 41 18.60 0.66 -10.23
C GLU A 41 19.00 -0.10 -11.51
N ALA A 42 18.15 -1.02 -11.98
CA ALA A 42 18.39 -1.78 -13.20
C ALA A 42 18.43 -0.88 -14.45
N ASP A 43 17.58 0.15 -14.50
CA ASP A 43 17.56 1.13 -15.59
C ASP A 43 18.81 2.02 -15.57
N LEU A 44 19.27 2.47 -14.40
CA LEU A 44 20.53 3.20 -14.25
C LEU A 44 21.73 2.37 -14.72
N GLY A 45 21.79 1.08 -14.33
CA GLY A 45 22.83 0.15 -14.77
C GLY A 45 22.81 -0.10 -16.28
N LYS A 46 21.63 -0.15 -16.90
CA LYS A 46 21.50 -0.25 -18.36
C LYS A 46 21.88 1.04 -19.07
N MET A 47 21.57 2.22 -18.54
CA MET A 47 22.03 3.49 -19.13
C MET A 47 23.57 3.60 -19.13
N SER A 48 24.22 3.21 -18.03
CA SER A 48 25.69 3.12 -17.94
C SER A 48 26.30 2.21 -19.02
N ARG A 49 25.66 1.07 -19.31
CA ARG A 49 26.14 0.09 -20.31
C ARG A 49 25.66 0.35 -21.75
N SER A 50 24.60 1.14 -21.94
CA SER A 50 23.96 1.36 -23.26
C SER A 50 24.67 2.38 -24.14
N ALA A 51 25.61 3.16 -23.60
CA ALA A 51 26.51 3.98 -24.41
C ALA A 51 27.38 3.15 -25.38
N SER A 52 27.56 1.83 -25.13
CA SER A 52 28.40 0.94 -25.95
C SER A 52 27.65 -0.04 -26.88
N SER A 53 26.31 -0.11 -26.87
CA SER A 53 25.59 -1.25 -27.50
C SER A 53 24.34 -0.88 -28.32
N ALA A 54 24.32 0.30 -28.93
CA ALA A 54 23.19 0.77 -29.74
C ALA A 54 22.88 -0.08 -31.00
N ARG A 55 23.73 -1.06 -31.38
CA ARG A 55 23.57 -1.82 -32.63
C ARG A 55 22.63 -3.03 -32.57
N ASN A 56 22.24 -3.55 -31.41
CA ASN A 56 21.66 -4.92 -31.35
C ASN A 56 20.17 -5.04 -30.95
N ARG A 57 19.42 -3.95 -30.82
CA ARG A 57 18.12 -3.95 -30.10
C ARG A 57 16.84 -3.84 -30.95
N ARG A 58 16.87 -4.12 -32.25
CA ARG A 58 15.66 -4.12 -33.12
C ARG A 58 14.89 -5.45 -33.19
N ARG A 59 15.25 -6.47 -32.40
CA ARG A 59 14.56 -7.78 -32.38
C ARG A 59 14.15 -8.15 -30.95
N LYS A 60 12.92 -7.81 -30.55
CA LYS A 60 12.06 -8.56 -29.60
C LYS A 60 10.88 -7.67 -29.17
N ALA A 61 9.83 -7.70 -29.99
CA ALA A 61 8.49 -7.28 -29.58
C ALA A 61 7.83 -8.52 -28.93
N GLY A 62 7.49 -8.46 -27.65
CA GLY A 62 6.82 -9.57 -26.94
C GLY A 62 6.91 -9.55 -25.42
N THR A 63 7.86 -8.80 -24.84
CA THR A 63 7.92 -8.54 -23.38
C THR A 63 7.48 -7.11 -23.11
N LYS A 64 6.61 -6.90 -22.11
CA LYS A 64 6.28 -5.56 -21.58
C LYS A 64 7.58 -4.78 -21.40
N SER A 65 7.59 -3.54 -21.84
CA SER A 65 8.72 -2.66 -21.60
C SER A 65 8.82 -2.39 -20.09
N ILE A 66 10.05 -2.18 -19.61
CA ILE A 66 10.31 -1.83 -18.21
C ILE A 66 9.49 -0.61 -17.77
N LYS A 67 9.24 0.31 -18.72
CA LYS A 67 8.39 1.48 -18.50
C LYS A 67 6.92 1.10 -18.22
N GLU A 68 6.35 0.21 -19.03
CA GLU A 68 4.96 -0.28 -18.83
C GLU A 68 4.83 -1.06 -17.52
N GLU A 69 5.84 -1.84 -17.16
CA GLU A 69 5.87 -2.56 -15.88
C GLU A 69 5.96 -1.59 -14.70
N LYS A 70 6.85 -0.59 -14.75
CA LYS A 70 6.95 0.45 -13.73
C LYS A 70 5.63 1.20 -13.53
N GLU A 71 4.98 1.61 -14.62
CA GLU A 71 3.69 2.32 -14.59
C GLU A 71 2.59 1.46 -13.95
N GLU A 72 2.56 0.15 -14.21
CA GLU A 72 1.62 -0.77 -13.57
C GLU A 72 1.82 -0.81 -12.04
N TYR A 73 3.06 -0.89 -11.58
CA TYR A 73 3.36 -0.92 -10.15
C TYR A 73 3.15 0.43 -9.46
N GLU A 74 3.39 1.55 -10.14
CA GLU A 74 3.02 2.88 -9.63
C GLU A 74 1.51 3.02 -9.44
N ASN A 75 0.71 2.51 -10.40
CA ASN A 75 -0.75 2.48 -10.25
C ASN A 75 -1.20 1.60 -9.07
N LYS A 76 -0.58 0.43 -8.89
CA LYS A 76 -0.85 -0.45 -7.74
C LYS A 76 -0.51 0.23 -6.42
N ARG A 77 0.64 0.91 -6.35
CA ARG A 77 1.08 1.70 -5.19
C ARG A 77 0.01 2.72 -4.81
N HIS A 78 -0.44 3.55 -5.76
CA HIS A 78 -1.46 4.57 -5.50
C HIS A 78 -2.78 3.98 -4.99
N HIS A 79 -3.19 2.82 -5.52
CA HIS A 79 -4.40 2.15 -5.06
C HIS A 79 -4.29 1.70 -3.59
N ILE A 80 -3.14 1.13 -3.21
CA ILE A 80 -2.87 0.67 -1.84
C ILE A 80 -2.74 1.85 -0.89
N GLU A 81 -2.01 2.92 -1.26
CA GLU A 81 -1.91 4.16 -0.46
C GLU A 81 -3.32 4.74 -0.18
N ALA A 82 -4.17 4.81 -1.20
CA ALA A 82 -5.55 5.29 -1.03
C ALA A 82 -6.38 4.36 -0.13
N LYS A 83 -6.15 3.05 -0.18
CA LYS A 83 -6.81 2.08 0.69
C LYS A 83 -6.35 2.21 2.15
N ILE A 84 -5.06 2.37 2.39
CA ILE A 84 -4.47 2.65 3.70
C ILE A 84 -5.07 3.93 4.30
N GLY A 85 -5.18 5.00 3.50
CA GLY A 85 -5.82 6.25 3.93
C GLY A 85 -7.26 6.03 4.43
N ARG A 86 -8.08 5.30 3.68
CA ARG A 86 -9.46 4.97 4.08
C ARG A 86 -9.53 4.11 5.35
N LEU A 87 -8.57 3.21 5.56
CA LEU A 87 -8.50 2.40 6.78
C LEU A 87 -8.19 3.28 8.00
N TRP A 88 -7.27 4.25 7.86
CA TRP A 88 -6.97 5.23 8.91
C TRP A 88 -8.16 6.12 9.26
N GLU A 89 -8.88 6.63 8.27
CA GLU A 89 -10.11 7.39 8.47
C GLU A 89 -11.12 6.58 9.29
N LYS A 90 -11.33 5.31 8.92
CA LYS A 90 -12.23 4.41 9.63
C LYS A 90 -11.80 4.12 11.06
N ILE A 91 -10.50 3.96 11.32
CA ILE A 91 -9.97 3.80 12.68
C ILE A 91 -10.29 5.05 13.52
N ASN A 92 -10.04 6.24 12.97
CA ASN A 92 -10.31 7.51 13.64
C ASN A 92 -11.80 7.67 13.98
N ASP A 93 -12.69 7.33 13.04
CA ASP A 93 -14.13 7.39 13.28
C ASP A 93 -14.58 6.45 14.40
N LEU A 94 -14.04 5.23 14.45
CA LEU A 94 -14.35 4.27 15.52
C LEU A 94 -13.77 4.72 16.87
N GLN A 95 -12.60 5.36 16.87
CA GLN A 95 -12.01 5.94 18.08
C GLN A 95 -12.87 7.09 18.63
N LYS A 96 -13.37 7.98 17.77
CA LYS A 96 -14.30 9.04 18.18
C LYS A 96 -15.61 8.48 18.74
N GLN A 97 -16.18 7.46 18.09
CA GLN A 97 -17.37 6.78 18.60
C GLN A 97 -17.13 6.18 19.99
N LYS A 98 -15.95 5.58 20.20
CA LYS A 98 -15.56 5.05 21.50
C LYS A 98 -15.47 6.15 22.55
N GLU A 99 -14.80 7.27 22.25
CA GLU A 99 -14.71 8.41 23.17
C GLU A 99 -16.09 8.96 23.56
N ASP A 100 -17.00 9.06 22.60
CA ASP A 100 -18.37 9.55 22.85
C ASP A 100 -19.17 8.60 23.75
N LEU A 101 -18.97 7.29 23.58
CA LEU A 101 -19.58 6.28 24.46
C LEU A 101 -19.00 6.32 25.87
N GLU A 102 -17.70 6.56 26.00
CA GLU A 102 -17.02 6.70 27.30
C GLU A 102 -17.47 7.98 28.02
N LYS A 103 -17.60 9.12 27.33
CA LYS A 103 -18.04 10.41 27.90
C LYS A 103 -19.51 10.45 28.33
N LYS A 104 -20.40 9.70 27.67
CA LYS A 104 -21.84 9.68 27.99
C LYS A 104 -22.18 8.79 29.20
N GLY A 105 -21.20 8.40 30.04
CA GLY A 105 -21.30 7.36 31.07
C GLY A 105 -20.82 7.84 32.40
#